data_AF-A0A3M2B6R8-F1
#
_entry.id   AF-A0A3M2B6R8-F1
#
_cell.length_a   1.000
_cell.length_b   1.000
_cell.length_c   1.000
_cell.angle_alpha   90.00
_cell.angle_beta   90.00
_cell.angle_gamma   90.00
#
_symmetry.space_group_name_H-M   'P 1'
#
loop_
_entity.id
_entity.type
_entity.pdbx_description
1 polymer ?
#
loop_
_entity_poly.entity_id
_entity_poly.type
_entity_poly.pdbx_seq_one_letter_code
_entity_poly.pdbx_strand_id
1 'polypeptide(L)'
;MAIAAGIVPAGTSLNGDKLTTESHLVRLGGAVIFTMPGEVFTNIGVLLKRLLSAYGSPVFLFGLANDELGYILSLADYYLDLYSFERGFSVSSEIGEAMVRSARQMAESMRLGYHGQPRRTGDEL
;
A
#
# COMPACT_ATOMS: atom_id res chain seq x y z
N MET A 1 -0.65 9.05 21.76
CA MET A 1 -1.04 10.02 20.70
C MET A 1 0.21 10.79 20.27
N ALA A 2 1.02 10.25 19.35
CA ALA A 2 2.31 10.83 18.94
C ALA A 2 2.20 12.28 18.40
N ILE A 3 1.03 12.64 17.86
CA ILE A 3 0.65 14.00 17.46
C ILE A 3 0.51 14.94 18.67
N ALA A 4 -0.20 14.52 19.72
CA ALA A 4 -0.36 15.34 20.94
C ALA A 4 0.98 15.53 21.67
N ALA A 5 1.93 14.62 21.45
CA ALA A 5 3.29 14.70 21.98
C ALA A 5 4.26 15.50 21.09
N GLY A 6 3.81 16.01 19.93
CA GLY A 6 4.65 16.79 19.02
C GLY A 6 5.75 15.99 18.30
N ILE A 7 5.68 14.66 18.33
CA ILE A 7 6.65 13.77 17.67
C ILE A 7 6.41 13.75 16.15
N VAL A 8 5.13 13.86 15.74
CA VAL A 8 4.74 13.96 14.33
C VAL A 8 4.40 15.44 14.04
N PRO A 9 5.07 16.09 13.07
CA PRO A 9 4.75 17.47 12.71
C PRO A 9 3.33 17.58 12.15
N ALA A 10 2.55 18.52 12.69
CA ALA A 10 1.24 18.86 12.16
C ALA A 10 1.40 19.68 10.86
N GLY A 11 0.92 19.16 9.74
CA GLY A 11 0.94 19.80 8.41
C GLY A 11 -0.38 19.58 7.67
N THR A 12 -0.46 19.94 6.38
CA THR A 12 -1.67 19.77 5.55
C THR A 12 -2.20 18.33 5.53
N SER A 13 -1.31 17.36 5.72
CA SER A 13 -1.66 15.93 5.77
C SER A 13 -2.37 15.53 7.06
N LEU A 14 -2.34 16.34 8.11
CA LEU A 14 -3.01 16.07 9.38
C LEU A 14 -4.11 17.10 9.65
N ASN A 15 -5.36 16.65 9.64
CA ASN A 15 -6.53 17.47 9.94
C ASN A 15 -7.38 16.81 11.03
N GLY A 16 -7.22 17.29 12.27
CA GLY A 16 -7.84 16.69 13.44
C GLY A 16 -7.28 15.29 13.72
N ASP A 17 -8.16 14.29 13.72
CA ASP A 17 -7.84 12.87 13.88
C ASP A 17 -7.57 12.16 12.54
N LYS A 18 -7.65 12.88 11.41
CA LYS A 18 -7.44 12.32 10.07
C LYS A 18 -6.06 12.62 9.56
N LEU A 19 -5.35 11.55 9.24
CA LEU A 19 -4.10 11.57 8.50
C LEU A 19 -4.36 11.23 7.03
N THR A 20 -3.86 12.06 6.13
CA THR A 20 -3.84 11.84 4.69
C THR A 20 -2.45 11.41 4.27
N THR A 21 -2.37 10.32 3.52
CA THR A 21 -1.14 9.73 2.98
C THR A 21 -1.41 9.21 1.58
N GLU A 22 -0.39 8.74 0.89
CA GLU A 22 -0.48 8.30 -0.49
C GLU A 22 0.12 6.91 -0.72
N SER A 23 -0.35 6.27 -1.78
CA SER A 23 0.19 5.00 -2.28
C SER A 23 0.01 5.00 -3.79
N HIS A 24 0.98 4.45 -4.51
CA HIS A 24 1.00 4.44 -5.96
C HIS A 24 0.97 3.01 -6.47
N LEU A 25 0.12 2.74 -7.46
CA LEU A 25 0.12 1.51 -8.23
C LEU A 25 0.58 1.80 -9.66
N VAL A 26 1.76 1.31 -10.01
CA VAL A 26 2.39 1.54 -11.31
C VAL A 26 2.56 0.22 -12.04
N ARG A 27 2.22 0.19 -13.32
CA ARG A 27 2.56 -0.92 -14.21
C ARG A 27 3.63 -0.49 -15.19
N LEU A 28 4.75 -1.20 -15.19
CA LEU A 28 5.88 -0.96 -16.07
C LEU A 28 6.15 -2.22 -16.89
N GLY A 29 5.73 -2.19 -18.15
CA GLY A 29 5.69 -3.41 -18.97
C GLY A 29 4.78 -4.46 -18.35
N GLY A 30 5.35 -5.64 -18.04
CA GLY A 30 4.66 -6.70 -17.32
C GLY A 30 4.69 -6.57 -15.80
N ALA A 31 5.61 -5.79 -15.24
CA ALA A 31 5.78 -5.66 -13.80
C ALA A 31 4.72 -4.75 -13.17
N VAL A 32 4.30 -5.09 -11.94
CA VAL A 32 3.40 -4.27 -11.11
C VAL A 32 4.16 -3.83 -9.87
N ILE A 33 4.10 -2.54 -9.58
CA ILE A 33 4.76 -1.90 -8.46
C ILE A 33 3.70 -1.25 -7.58
N PHE A 34 3.74 -1.53 -6.28
CA PHE A 34 2.90 -0.87 -5.28
C PHE A 34 3.76 -0.24 -4.18
N THR A 35 3.58 1.06 -3.93
CA THR A 35 4.24 1.77 -2.82
C THR A 35 3.37 1.75 -1.57
N MET A 36 4.01 1.65 -0.41
CA MET A 36 3.33 1.53 0.89
C MET A 36 3.95 2.55 1.87
N PRO A 37 3.14 3.37 2.53
CA PRO A 37 3.59 4.52 3.34
C PRO A 37 4.09 4.13 4.73
N GLY A 38 4.73 2.97 4.87
CA GLY A 38 5.17 2.45 6.16
C GLY A 38 5.81 1.07 6.07
N GLU A 39 6.08 0.49 7.24
CA GLU A 39 6.60 -0.87 7.42
C GLU A 39 5.45 -1.87 7.47
N VAL A 40 5.14 -2.46 6.31
CA VAL A 40 3.99 -3.36 6.16
C VAL A 40 4.32 -4.78 6.60
N PHE A 41 3.44 -5.36 7.42
CA PHE A 41 3.58 -6.74 7.88
C PHE A 41 3.44 -7.77 6.75
N THR A 42 4.14 -8.89 6.94
CA THR A 42 4.30 -9.94 5.92
C THR A 42 2.97 -10.50 5.44
N ASN A 43 1.97 -10.68 6.30
CA ASN A 43 0.67 -11.20 5.90
C ASN A 43 -0.07 -10.27 4.91
N ILE A 44 -0.04 -8.96 5.14
CA ILE A 44 -0.55 -7.95 4.20
C ILE A 44 0.28 -7.97 2.92
N GLY A 45 1.61 -8.02 3.01
CA GLY A 45 2.49 -8.10 1.84
C GLY A 45 2.20 -9.33 0.96
N VAL A 46 2.01 -10.51 1.57
CA VAL A 46 1.64 -11.75 0.86
C VAL A 46 0.26 -11.63 0.21
N LEU A 47 -0.71 -11.05 0.91
CA LEU A 47 -2.05 -10.77 0.36
C LEU A 47 -1.96 -9.86 -0.86
N LEU A 48 -1.24 -8.73 -0.75
CA LEU A 48 -1.06 -7.77 -1.84
C LEU A 48 -0.36 -8.40 -3.05
N LYS A 49 0.69 -9.20 -2.83
CA LYS A 49 1.34 -9.92 -3.94
C LYS A 49 0.37 -10.84 -4.68
N ARG A 50 -0.46 -11.60 -3.97
CA ARG A 50 -1.48 -12.47 -4.58
C ARG A 50 -2.52 -11.65 -5.33
N LEU A 51 -3.05 -10.60 -4.71
CA LEU A 51 -4.06 -9.72 -5.29
C LEU A 51 -3.57 -9.07 -6.59
N LEU A 52 -2.36 -8.50 -6.55
CA LEU A 52 -1.81 -7.74 -7.68
C LEU A 52 -1.23 -8.61 -8.79
N SER A 53 -0.93 -9.89 -8.52
CA SER A 53 -0.41 -10.83 -9.54
C SER A 53 -1.37 -11.06 -10.70
N ALA A 54 -2.67 -10.84 -10.51
CA ALA A 54 -3.67 -10.90 -11.58
C ALA A 54 -3.51 -9.78 -12.63
N TYR A 55 -2.70 -8.76 -12.33
CA TYR A 55 -2.53 -7.56 -13.16
C TYR A 55 -1.13 -7.45 -13.80
N GLY A 56 -0.21 -8.35 -13.42
CA GLY A 56 1.13 -8.44 -13.99
C GLY A 56 2.12 -9.17 -13.09
N SER A 57 3.30 -9.43 -13.64
CA SER A 57 4.41 -10.11 -12.98
C SER A 57 5.75 -9.62 -13.53
N PRO A 58 6.78 -9.42 -12.68
CA PRO A 58 6.78 -9.60 -11.22
C PRO A 58 5.99 -8.51 -10.46
N VAL A 59 5.61 -8.81 -9.20
CA VAL A 59 5.01 -7.83 -8.27
C VAL A 59 6.06 -7.35 -7.27
N PHE A 60 6.32 -6.05 -7.28
CA PHE A 60 7.20 -5.36 -6.33
C PHE A 60 6.37 -4.57 -5.32
N LEU A 61 6.71 -4.71 -4.04
CA LEU A 61 6.14 -3.92 -2.95
C LEU A 61 7.27 -3.09 -2.34
N PHE A 62 7.14 -1.77 -2.36
CA PHE A 62 8.10 -0.86 -1.74
C PHE A 62 7.49 -0.28 -0.47
N GLY A 63 7.99 -0.71 0.69
CA GLY A 63 7.67 -0.09 1.97
C GLY A 63 8.42 1.22 2.17
N LEU A 64 8.03 1.99 3.19
CA LEU A 64 8.62 3.30 3.51
C LEU A 64 8.66 4.26 2.30
N ALA A 65 7.74 4.08 1.37
CA ALA A 65 7.68 4.86 0.16
C ALA A 65 6.57 5.90 0.31
N ASN A 66 6.83 7.12 -0.16
CA ASN A 66 5.99 8.30 -0.02
C ASN A 66 5.91 8.87 1.41
N ASP A 67 5.77 8.03 2.44
CA ASP A 67 5.72 8.43 3.86
C ASP A 67 6.36 7.36 4.78
N GLU A 68 6.55 7.72 6.06
CA GLU A 68 7.14 6.88 7.12
C GLU A 68 6.14 6.72 8.30
N LEU A 69 5.00 6.04 8.08
CA LEU A 69 3.93 5.89 9.07
C LEU A 69 4.12 4.73 10.06
N GLY A 70 5.38 4.35 10.32
CA GLY A 70 5.74 3.24 11.19
C GLY A 70 5.12 1.91 10.75
N TYR A 71 4.74 1.07 11.70
CA TYR A 71 4.24 -0.28 11.40
C TYR A 71 2.79 -0.28 10.91
N ILE A 72 2.55 -1.03 9.84
CA ILE A 72 1.22 -1.26 9.26
C ILE A 72 0.85 -2.73 9.49
N LEU A 73 0.01 -2.94 10.50
CA LEU A 73 -0.47 -4.26 10.91
C LEU A 73 -1.84 -4.55 10.28
N SER A 74 -2.17 -5.84 10.19
CA SER A 74 -3.54 -6.26 9.94
C SER A 74 -4.39 -6.04 11.20
N LEU A 75 -5.71 -5.85 11.05
CA LEU A 75 -6.60 -5.72 12.20
C LEU A 75 -6.54 -6.95 13.13
N ALA A 76 -6.35 -8.14 12.55
CA ALA A 76 -6.21 -9.40 13.29
C ALA A 76 -4.95 -9.45 14.15
N ASP A 77 -3.87 -8.80 13.72
CA ASP A 77 -2.61 -8.74 14.47
C ASP A 77 -2.57 -7.57 15.46
N TYR A 78 -3.25 -6.47 15.15
CA TYR A 78 -3.11 -5.20 15.87
C TYR A 78 -3.34 -5.34 17.39
N TYR A 79 -4.29 -6.17 17.82
CA TYR A 79 -4.63 -6.33 19.23
C TYR A 79 -3.90 -7.49 19.93
N LEU A 80 -3.04 -8.23 19.22
CA LEU A 80 -2.24 -9.28 19.83
C LEU A 80 -1.13 -8.67 20.68
N ASP A 81 -0.99 -9.14 21.91
CA ASP A 81 0.08 -8.70 22.81
C ASP A 81 1.48 -8.99 22.24
N LEU A 82 1.60 -10.01 21.39
CA LEU A 82 2.82 -10.32 20.64
C LEU A 82 3.37 -9.11 19.87
N TYR A 83 2.49 -8.24 19.37
CA TYR A 83 2.85 -7.07 18.57
C TYR A 83 2.63 -5.75 19.32
N SER A 84 2.73 -5.77 20.66
CA SER A 84 2.53 -4.57 21.47
C SER A 84 3.52 -3.45 21.16
N PHE A 85 4.75 -3.83 20.78
CA PHE A 85 5.81 -2.89 20.42
C PHE A 85 5.46 -2.21 19.09
N GLU A 86 5.20 -2.98 18.05
CA GLU A 86 4.88 -2.49 16.70
C GLU A 86 3.59 -1.67 16.70
N ARG A 87 2.57 -2.11 17.45
CA ARG A 87 1.35 -1.33 17.68
C ARG A 87 1.66 0.07 18.25
N GLY A 88 2.66 0.19 19.13
CA GLY A 88 3.07 1.48 19.70
C GLY A 88 3.60 2.49 18.68
N PHE A 89 4.04 2.01 17.51
CA PHE A 89 4.51 2.80 16.39
C PHE A 89 3.57 2.74 15.18
N SER A 90 2.36 2.21 15.35
CA SER A 90 1.34 2.21 14.30
C SER A 90 0.44 3.42 14.45
N VAL A 91 0.09 4.06 13.32
CA VAL A 91 -0.77 5.25 13.33
C VAL A 91 -2.25 4.94 13.55
N SER A 92 -2.71 3.72 13.26
CA SER A 92 -4.10 3.28 13.44
C SER A 92 -4.24 1.76 13.26
N SER A 93 -5.26 1.15 13.88
CA SER A 93 -5.65 -0.24 13.59
C SER A 93 -6.25 -0.43 12.20
N GLU A 94 -6.65 0.66 11.54
CA GLU A 94 -7.40 0.63 10.29
C GLU A 94 -6.52 0.80 9.04
N ILE A 95 -5.28 1.29 9.20
CA ILE A 95 -4.41 1.66 8.07
C ILE A 95 -4.11 0.46 7.15
N GLY A 96 -3.89 -0.73 7.70
CA GLY A 96 -3.63 -1.93 6.91
C GLY A 96 -4.79 -2.29 5.98
N GLU A 97 -6.03 -2.26 6.50
CA GLU A 97 -7.22 -2.53 5.69
C GLU A 97 -7.51 -1.41 4.69
N ALA A 98 -7.35 -0.16 5.11
CA ALA A 98 -7.52 1.00 4.24
C ALA A 98 -6.57 0.94 3.04
N MET A 99 -5.29 0.63 3.27
CA MET A 99 -4.28 0.49 2.23
C MET A 99 -4.60 -0.66 1.26
N VAL A 100 -4.98 -1.83 1.76
CA VAL A 100 -5.37 -2.98 0.89
C VAL A 100 -6.58 -2.63 0.03
N ARG A 101 -7.56 -1.91 0.60
CA ARG A 101 -8.75 -1.44 -0.11
C ARG A 101 -8.36 -0.47 -1.24
N SER A 102 -7.48 0.49 -0.96
CA SER A 102 -6.96 1.43 -1.97
C SER A 102 -6.19 0.71 -3.08
N ALA A 103 -5.34 -0.27 -2.74
CA ALA A 103 -4.62 -1.08 -3.72
C ALA A 103 -5.58 -1.82 -4.67
N ARG A 104 -6.65 -2.41 -4.14
CA ARG A 104 -7.69 -3.08 -4.92
C ARG A 104 -8.43 -2.11 -5.85
N GLN A 105 -8.85 -0.95 -5.34
CA GLN A 105 -9.55 0.07 -6.14
C GLN A 105 -8.66 0.60 -7.29
N MET A 106 -7.37 0.81 -7.03
CA MET A 106 -6.40 1.20 -8.07
C MET A 106 -6.21 0.10 -9.10
N ALA A 107 -6.13 -1.17 -8.68
CA ALA A 107 -5.98 -2.30 -9.60
C ALA A 107 -7.21 -2.49 -10.51
N GLU A 108 -8.42 -2.35 -9.95
CA GLU A 108 -9.68 -2.35 -10.71
C GLU A 108 -9.69 -1.22 -11.75
N SER A 109 -9.29 -0.01 -11.35
CA SER A 109 -9.18 1.16 -12.25
C SER A 109 -8.13 0.97 -13.35
N MET A 110 -6.98 0.38 -13.02
CA MET A 110 -5.90 0.07 -13.97
C MET A 110 -6.36 -0.89 -15.07
N ARG A 111 -7.27 -1.82 -14.77
CA ARG A 111 -7.87 -2.72 -15.77
C ARG A 111 -8.81 -1.98 -16.71
N LEU A 112 -9.60 -1.02 -16.22
CA LEU A 112 -10.54 -0.25 -17.03
C LEU A 112 -9.85 0.75 -17.97
N GLY A 113 -8.71 1.31 -17.55
CA GLY A 113 -7.91 2.20 -18.39
C GLY A 113 -7.13 1.50 -19.51
N TYR A 114 -7.12 0.16 -19.55
CA TYR A 114 -6.36 -0.61 -20.54
C TYR A 114 -7.24 -1.08 -21.70
N HIS A 115 -7.52 -0.17 -22.63
CA HIS A 115 -7.91 -0.53 -24.00
C HIS A 115 -6.66 -0.91 -24.79
N GLY A 116 -6.24 -2.18 -24.71
CA GLY A 116 -5.08 -2.67 -25.43
C GLY A 116 -5.25 -2.50 -26.95
N GLN A 117 -4.38 -1.73 -27.59
CA GLN A 117 -4.09 -1.95 -29.01
C GLN A 117 -3.49 -3.35 -29.16
N PRO A 118 -3.89 -4.12 -30.19
CA PRO A 118 -3.34 -5.45 -30.40
C PRO A 118 -1.83 -5.37 -30.59
N ARG A 119 -1.12 -6.33 -29.98
CA ARG A 119 0.32 -6.51 -30.22
C ARG A 119 0.50 -6.69 -31.73
N ARG A 120 1.22 -5.78 -32.38
CA ARG A 120 1.78 -6.07 -33.71
C ARG A 120 2.72 -7.25 -33.54
N THR A 121 2.25 -8.44 -33.90
CA THR A 121 3.11 -9.59 -34.16
C THR A 121 4.06 -9.17 -35.26
N GLY A 122 5.34 -9.02 -34.90
CA GLY A 122 6.41 -8.81 -35.86
C GLY A 122 6.72 -10.13 -36.54
N ASP A 123 5.91 -10.48 -37.54
CA ASP A 123 6.25 -11.45 -38.57
C ASP A 123 6.18 -10.70 -39.90
N GLU A 124 7.27 -10.03 -40.26
CA GLU A 124 7.59 -9.60 -41.63
C GLU A 124 9.04 -9.10 -41.64
N LEU A 125 9.98 -10.04 -41.75
CA LEU A 125 11.25 -9.93 -42.49
C LEU A 125 11.70 -11.33 -42.91
#